data_AF-A0A9N8HIX0-F1
#
_entry.id   AF-A0A9N8HIX0-F1
#
_cell.length_a   1.000
_cell.length_b   1.000
_cell.length_c   1.000
_cell.angle_alpha   90.00
_cell.angle_beta   90.00
_cell.angle_gamma   90.00
#
_symmetry.space_group_name_H-M   'P 1'
#
loop_
_entity.id
_entity.type
_entity.pdbx_description
1 polymer ?
#
loop_
_entity_poly.entity_id
_entity_poly.type
_entity_poly.pdbx_seq_one_letter_code
_entity_poly.pdbx_strand_id
1 'polypeptide(L)'
;MSCLLAFKSGAGKHGRLVASTVVFRRFLSSPVESPSTINSAAPYLTGQDLKLENKSPTVERRVRNEVSRYSVGVPLEESLSPPSSWYKDPQIFQLEQEAVFLDNRNNWVAVTALDTSSASTSTSTRKPGFYQTGTFLGQPYLLTRNQKGTLQAFYNVCTHMGSCLVGPWTNQCHSSSSASSKISLTSSLVGQSTQGNLTKRANAQTSFQCPYHGWQFNLDGRLTKATHVKGIQNFRAKDFSLKQIPLKQVGPVVFLNFAAAGNKQVDGYDGSNGHKDLFDQSRSLFLDRLGQNGFLPDLSNMKLVKTKQYTVKCNWKVFCDNYGDGCYHCSFAHADLAANIDETNYSTEILSPHLTIQQAPPSDADDERFGTKTAIYAQWYPNIMLNRYGPWLDLDLVTPLDVATTQVTKAWFLETDYPVPSATYLDTSLQSSEQVHEEDVFLCENVQLGLQSRGFEAGRYVPSKQIATYHFHQRLATDLRLHCLS
;
A
#
# COMPACT_ATOMS: atom_id res chain seq x y z
N MET A 1 -13.51 31.93 -39.84
CA MET A 1 -13.79 33.35 -39.52
C MET A 1 -12.56 33.92 -38.87
N SER A 2 -11.99 34.97 -39.44
CA SER A 2 -10.67 35.50 -39.07
C SER A 2 -10.82 36.91 -38.53
N CYS A 3 -10.07 37.27 -37.49
CA CYS A 3 -9.98 38.66 -37.03
C CYS A 3 -8.52 39.05 -36.89
N LEU A 4 -7.96 39.70 -37.92
CA LEU A 4 -6.75 40.50 -37.79
C LEU A 4 -7.13 41.84 -37.14
N LEU A 5 -6.23 42.39 -36.33
CA LEU A 5 -6.18 43.82 -36.02
C LEU A 5 -4.81 44.38 -36.45
N ALA A 6 -4.82 45.63 -36.93
CA ALA A 6 -3.76 46.17 -37.76
C ALA A 6 -3.25 47.54 -37.27
N PHE A 7 -1.92 47.67 -37.25
CA PHE A 7 -1.08 48.85 -37.52
C PHE A 7 -1.28 50.21 -36.81
N LYS A 8 -0.13 50.75 -36.35
CA LYS A 8 0.40 52.13 -36.53
C LYS A 8 1.83 52.20 -35.91
N SER A 9 2.73 53.17 -36.19
CA SER A 9 3.34 53.63 -37.45
C SER A 9 4.37 54.75 -37.17
N GLY A 10 5.56 54.75 -37.81
CA GLY A 10 6.54 55.87 -37.83
C GLY A 10 7.95 55.40 -38.24
N ALA A 11 8.47 55.71 -39.44
CA ALA A 11 9.10 56.97 -39.91
C ALA A 11 10.43 57.30 -39.18
N GLY A 12 11.63 57.43 -39.79
CA GLY A 12 12.13 57.24 -41.17
C GLY A 12 13.64 56.88 -41.12
N LYS A 13 14.56 57.08 -42.09
CA LYS A 13 14.61 57.73 -43.43
C LYS A 13 15.62 56.96 -44.35
N HIS A 14 16.11 57.56 -45.44
CA HIS A 14 16.93 56.94 -46.51
C HIS A 14 18.40 56.57 -46.19
N GLY A 15 18.87 55.49 -46.84
CA GLY A 15 20.29 55.16 -47.08
C GLY A 15 20.45 54.35 -48.39
N ARG A 16 21.56 54.52 -49.11
CA ARG A 16 21.81 53.99 -50.48
C ARG A 16 21.75 52.46 -50.61
N LEU A 17 21.24 51.96 -51.74
CA LEU A 17 21.57 50.60 -52.22
C LEU A 17 23.04 50.53 -52.65
N VAL A 18 23.73 49.48 -52.22
CA VAL A 18 24.99 48.98 -52.80
C VAL A 18 24.79 47.49 -53.05
N ALA A 19 25.01 47.03 -54.28
CA ALA A 19 24.90 45.63 -54.62
C ALA A 19 26.19 44.89 -54.25
N SER A 20 26.10 43.95 -53.32
CA SER A 20 27.19 43.04 -52.94
C SER A 20 26.69 41.60 -52.97
N THR A 21 27.27 40.79 -53.85
CA THR A 21 26.97 39.36 -53.97
C THR A 21 27.42 38.61 -52.72
N VAL A 22 26.48 38.12 -51.91
CA VAL A 22 26.78 37.31 -50.72
C VAL A 22 26.53 35.83 -51.02
N VAL A 23 27.56 35.02 -50.81
CA VAL A 23 27.54 33.56 -50.98
C VAL A 23 26.69 32.92 -49.88
N PHE A 24 25.67 32.14 -50.26
CA PHE A 24 24.89 31.34 -49.31
C PHE A 24 25.74 30.21 -48.72
N ARG A 25 26.30 30.41 -47.53
CA ARG A 25 26.70 29.30 -46.64
C ARG A 25 25.51 28.92 -45.76
N ARG A 26 25.05 27.67 -45.88
CA ARG A 26 24.11 27.07 -44.91
C ARG A 26 24.75 27.09 -43.51
N PHE A 27 24.14 27.80 -42.58
CA PHE A 27 24.31 27.55 -41.15
C PHE A 27 23.01 26.98 -40.59
N LEU A 28 23.14 25.97 -39.75
CA LEU A 28 22.03 25.26 -39.11
C LEU A 28 21.53 26.10 -37.93
N SER A 29 20.23 26.42 -37.91
CA SER A 29 19.53 26.93 -36.73
C SER A 29 18.57 25.86 -36.23
N SER A 30 18.80 25.35 -35.02
CA SER A 30 17.95 24.33 -34.40
C SER A 30 16.51 24.83 -34.22
N PRO A 31 15.49 24.02 -34.54
CA PRO A 31 14.11 24.38 -34.26
C PRO A 31 13.82 24.29 -32.76
N VAL A 32 12.96 25.19 -32.27
CA VAL A 32 12.32 25.06 -30.96
C VAL A 32 11.24 23.98 -31.09
N GLU A 33 11.38 22.88 -30.35
CA GLU A 33 10.38 21.80 -30.36
C GLU A 33 9.16 22.16 -29.49
N SER A 34 7.97 21.89 -30.05
CA SER A 34 6.71 21.91 -29.33
C SER A 34 6.58 20.73 -28.36
N PRO A 35 5.90 20.87 -27.22
CA PRO A 35 5.68 19.76 -26.30
C PRO A 35 4.65 18.76 -26.87
N SER A 36 5.13 17.78 -27.62
CA SER A 36 4.30 16.71 -28.16
C SER A 36 5.04 15.37 -28.23
N THR A 37 4.91 14.56 -27.19
CA THR A 37 4.45 13.15 -27.28
C THR A 37 4.37 12.54 -25.88
N ILE A 38 3.19 12.08 -25.49
CA ILE A 38 3.04 11.12 -24.40
C ILE A 38 3.70 9.81 -24.85
N ASN A 39 4.65 9.31 -24.06
CA ASN A 39 5.37 8.08 -24.40
C ASN A 39 4.49 6.88 -23.99
N SER A 40 3.58 6.46 -24.88
CA SER A 40 2.44 5.58 -24.58
C SER A 40 2.77 4.07 -24.47
N ALA A 41 3.94 3.73 -23.94
CA ALA A 41 4.34 2.36 -23.66
C ALA A 41 3.83 1.93 -22.27
N ALA A 42 2.53 1.69 -22.14
CA ALA A 42 1.95 1.16 -20.90
C ALA A 42 2.54 -0.22 -20.58
N PRO A 43 2.92 -0.52 -19.32
CA PRO A 43 3.69 -1.72 -18.96
C PRO A 43 2.86 -3.01 -18.88
N TYR A 44 1.67 -3.04 -19.49
CA TYR A 44 0.76 -4.17 -19.42
C TYR A 44 1.02 -5.15 -20.57
N LEU A 45 1.06 -6.44 -20.23
CA LEU A 45 1.09 -7.52 -21.21
C LEU A 45 -0.15 -7.42 -22.10
N THR A 46 0.05 -7.11 -23.38
CA THR A 46 -1.06 -7.00 -24.33
C THR A 46 -1.70 -8.38 -24.54
N GLY A 47 -3.04 -8.42 -24.64
CA GLY A 47 -3.82 -9.65 -24.53
C GLY A 47 -3.72 -10.65 -25.70
N GLN A 48 -2.68 -10.57 -26.55
CA GLN A 48 -2.54 -11.43 -27.74
C GLN A 48 -1.69 -12.70 -27.52
N ASP A 49 -0.86 -12.77 -26.46
CA ASP A 49 0.10 -13.90 -26.28
C ASP A 49 -0.38 -15.03 -25.35
N LEU A 50 -1.57 -14.93 -24.74
CA LEU A 50 -2.08 -15.93 -23.79
C LEU A 50 -3.15 -16.83 -24.42
N LYS A 51 -2.71 -17.96 -25.02
CA LYS A 51 -3.63 -19.02 -25.48
C LYS A 51 -4.33 -19.70 -24.29
N LEU A 52 -5.66 -19.61 -24.29
CA LEU A 52 -6.58 -20.01 -23.23
C LEU A 52 -6.81 -21.54 -23.12
N GLU A 53 -5.78 -22.33 -22.77
CA GLU A 53 -5.95 -23.81 -22.70
C GLU A 53 -5.72 -24.47 -21.33
N ASN A 54 -5.07 -23.83 -20.35
CA ASN A 54 -5.09 -24.32 -18.97
C ASN A 54 -6.12 -23.57 -18.12
N LYS A 55 -6.85 -24.33 -17.31
CA LYS A 55 -8.00 -23.87 -16.53
C LYS A 55 -7.78 -24.24 -15.07
N SER A 56 -7.53 -23.25 -14.23
CA SER A 56 -7.57 -23.44 -12.79
C SER A 56 -8.89 -24.11 -12.38
N PRO A 57 -8.88 -25.24 -11.65
CA PRO A 57 -10.10 -25.94 -11.25
C PRO A 57 -10.80 -25.30 -10.04
N THR A 58 -10.12 -24.41 -9.31
CA THR A 58 -10.62 -23.72 -8.11
C THR A 58 -11.55 -22.56 -8.43
N VAL A 59 -11.25 -21.75 -9.45
CA VAL A 59 -12.01 -20.54 -9.78
C VAL A 59 -13.26 -20.87 -10.59
N GLU A 60 -14.44 -20.43 -10.14
CA GLU A 60 -15.70 -20.67 -10.87
C GLU A 60 -15.66 -20.13 -12.31
N ARG A 61 -16.35 -20.83 -13.23
CA ARG A 61 -16.43 -20.42 -14.65
C ARG A 61 -17.09 -19.04 -14.81
N ARG A 62 -18.07 -18.70 -13.96
CA ARG A 62 -18.75 -17.40 -13.96
C ARG A 62 -17.76 -16.26 -13.67
N VAL A 63 -17.01 -16.37 -12.58
CA VAL A 63 -15.96 -15.42 -12.19
C VAL A 63 -14.92 -15.22 -13.29
N ARG A 64 -14.41 -16.32 -13.88
CA ARG A 64 -13.45 -16.25 -15.00
C ARG A 64 -14.01 -15.54 -16.23
N ASN A 65 -15.27 -15.81 -16.58
CA ASN A 65 -15.95 -15.12 -17.67
C ASN A 65 -16.14 -13.62 -17.39
N GLU A 66 -16.22 -13.21 -16.14
CA GLU A 66 -16.38 -11.81 -15.74
C GLU A 66 -15.03 -11.07 -15.77
N VAL A 67 -13.99 -11.66 -15.17
CA VAL A 67 -12.62 -11.13 -15.19
C VAL A 67 -12.05 -11.00 -16.61
N SER A 68 -12.39 -11.93 -17.51
CA SER A 68 -11.97 -11.88 -18.91
C SER A 68 -12.70 -10.82 -19.75
N ARG A 69 -13.88 -10.34 -19.33
CA ARG A 69 -14.61 -9.25 -20.02
C ARG A 69 -14.05 -7.87 -19.74
N TYR A 70 -13.41 -7.66 -18.59
CA TYR A 70 -12.77 -6.37 -18.29
C TYR A 70 -11.56 -6.15 -19.20
N SER A 71 -11.54 -5.07 -19.98
CA SER A 71 -10.49 -4.79 -20.95
C SER A 71 -9.19 -4.32 -20.29
N VAL A 72 -8.09 -5.04 -20.55
CA VAL A 72 -6.74 -4.66 -20.10
C VAL A 72 -5.94 -4.08 -21.26
N GLY A 73 -5.24 -2.97 -21.02
CA GLY A 73 -4.40 -2.28 -22.00
C GLY A 73 -5.14 -1.38 -22.99
N VAL A 74 -6.44 -1.13 -22.80
CA VAL A 74 -7.22 -0.13 -23.55
C VAL A 74 -6.91 1.27 -23.00
N PRO A 75 -6.78 2.32 -23.84
CA PRO A 75 -6.53 3.69 -23.36
C PRO A 75 -7.52 4.13 -22.28
N LEU A 76 -7.06 5.02 -21.39
CA LEU A 76 -7.84 5.46 -20.22
C LEU A 76 -9.16 6.13 -20.66
N GLU A 77 -9.09 6.94 -21.72
CA GLU A 77 -10.19 7.71 -22.32
C GLU A 77 -11.36 6.83 -22.81
N GLU A 78 -11.04 5.59 -23.21
CA GLU A 78 -11.99 4.59 -23.70
C GLU A 78 -12.42 3.60 -22.61
N SER A 79 -11.63 3.49 -21.53
CA SER A 79 -11.79 2.50 -20.48
C SER A 79 -12.95 2.77 -19.53
N LEU A 80 -13.50 1.69 -18.98
CA LEU A 80 -14.48 1.70 -17.90
C LEU A 80 -13.82 1.31 -16.58
N SER A 81 -14.43 1.68 -15.46
CA SER A 81 -14.14 1.04 -14.17
C SER A 81 -14.43 -0.47 -14.24
N PRO A 82 -13.90 -1.28 -13.30
CA PRO A 82 -14.42 -2.62 -13.10
C PRO A 82 -15.94 -2.63 -12.90
N PRO A 83 -16.63 -3.71 -13.32
CA PRO A 83 -18.06 -3.82 -13.13
C PRO A 83 -18.42 -3.89 -11.64
N SER A 84 -19.63 -3.44 -11.31
CA SER A 84 -20.15 -3.29 -9.95
C SER A 84 -20.06 -4.59 -9.15
N SER A 85 -20.12 -5.73 -9.83
CA SER A 85 -19.94 -7.07 -9.29
C SER A 85 -18.58 -7.28 -8.59
N TRP A 86 -17.48 -6.69 -9.07
CA TRP A 86 -16.17 -6.83 -8.42
C TRP A 86 -16.14 -6.24 -7.00
N TYR A 87 -17.06 -5.34 -6.67
CA TYR A 87 -17.15 -4.68 -5.37
C TYR A 87 -18.22 -5.28 -4.44
N LYS A 88 -18.95 -6.32 -4.88
CA LYS A 88 -20.05 -6.93 -4.13
C LYS A 88 -20.17 -8.46 -4.22
N ASP A 89 -19.49 -9.10 -5.17
CA ASP A 89 -19.52 -10.55 -5.33
C ASP A 89 -18.49 -11.25 -4.43
N PRO A 90 -18.92 -12.11 -3.46
CA PRO A 90 -17.98 -12.79 -2.57
C PRO A 90 -16.98 -13.71 -3.29
N GLN A 91 -17.32 -14.21 -4.48
CA GLN A 91 -16.42 -15.07 -5.26
C GLN A 91 -15.32 -14.27 -5.96
N ILE A 92 -15.61 -13.04 -6.39
CA ILE A 92 -14.57 -12.12 -6.88
C ILE A 92 -13.66 -11.73 -5.70
N PHE A 93 -14.25 -11.44 -4.53
CA PHE A 93 -13.46 -11.14 -3.34
C PHE A 93 -12.57 -12.31 -2.89
N GLN A 94 -13.04 -13.56 -2.98
CA GLN A 94 -12.18 -14.73 -2.75
C GLN A 94 -11.02 -14.79 -3.75
N LEU A 95 -11.29 -14.62 -5.04
CA LEU A 95 -10.25 -14.57 -6.07
C LEU A 95 -9.25 -13.44 -5.80
N GLU A 96 -9.68 -12.28 -5.31
CA GLU A 96 -8.78 -11.18 -4.91
C GLU A 96 -7.85 -11.58 -3.76
N GLN A 97 -8.35 -12.26 -2.73
CA GLN A 97 -7.52 -12.76 -1.63
C GLN A 97 -6.38 -13.65 -2.14
N GLU A 98 -6.70 -14.61 -3.01
CA GLU A 98 -5.75 -15.56 -3.59
C GLU A 98 -4.81 -14.86 -4.59
N ALA A 99 -5.36 -14.22 -5.64
CA ALA A 99 -4.63 -13.67 -6.78
C ALA A 99 -3.88 -12.36 -6.51
N VAL A 100 -4.23 -11.59 -5.48
CA VAL A 100 -3.59 -10.31 -5.16
C VAL A 100 -2.70 -10.42 -3.92
N PHE A 101 -3.15 -11.10 -2.87
CA PHE A 101 -2.52 -11.00 -1.54
C PHE A 101 -1.79 -12.27 -1.08
N LEU A 102 -2.35 -13.45 -1.35
CA LEU A 102 -1.90 -14.70 -0.72
C LEU A 102 -1.00 -15.55 -1.62
N ASP A 103 -1.32 -15.70 -2.91
CA ASP A 103 -0.61 -16.61 -3.83
C ASP A 103 0.22 -15.88 -4.91
N ASN A 104 0.16 -14.55 -4.97
CA ASN A 104 0.92 -13.75 -5.93
C ASN A 104 2.31 -13.34 -5.42
N ARG A 105 3.35 -14.00 -5.91
CA ARG A 105 4.76 -13.75 -5.53
C ARG A 105 5.29 -12.37 -5.91
N ASN A 106 4.65 -11.68 -6.86
CA ASN A 106 5.08 -10.35 -7.27
C ASN A 106 4.51 -9.25 -6.35
N ASN A 107 3.50 -9.57 -5.53
CA ASN A 107 2.87 -8.61 -4.64
C ASN A 107 3.43 -8.72 -3.23
N TRP A 108 3.89 -7.58 -2.70
CA TRP A 108 4.34 -7.44 -1.33
C TRP A 108 3.27 -6.65 -0.57
N VAL A 109 2.67 -7.30 0.43
CA VAL A 109 1.49 -6.80 1.14
C VAL A 109 1.95 -6.03 2.38
N ALA A 110 1.55 -4.77 2.52
CA ALA A 110 1.80 -4.01 3.74
C ALA A 110 0.92 -4.56 4.88
N VAL A 111 1.53 -4.91 6.03
CA VAL A 111 0.79 -5.49 7.17
C VAL A 111 0.89 -4.70 8.48
N THR A 112 1.89 -3.82 8.61
CA THR A 112 1.98 -2.88 9.75
C THR A 112 2.95 -1.75 9.44
N ALA A 113 2.81 -0.66 10.19
CA ALA A 113 3.88 0.29 10.41
C ALA A 113 4.49 0.13 11.82
N LEU A 114 5.78 0.45 11.97
CA LEU A 114 6.56 0.37 13.21
C LEU A 114 7.15 1.74 13.52
N ASP A 115 7.25 2.11 14.80
CA ASP A 115 8.10 3.23 15.20
C ASP A 115 9.57 2.89 14.91
N THR A 116 10.25 3.71 14.12
CA THR A 116 11.65 3.50 13.73
C THR A 116 12.62 4.51 14.33
N SER A 117 12.18 5.31 15.29
CA SER A 117 13.05 6.20 16.07
C SER A 117 14.04 5.44 16.96
N SER A 118 14.94 6.17 17.61
CA SER A 118 16.12 5.66 18.31
C SER A 118 15.82 4.58 19.38
N ALA A 119 16.81 3.71 19.62
CA ALA A 119 16.71 2.56 20.51
C ALA A 119 16.66 2.87 22.03
N SER A 120 16.55 4.15 22.42
CA SER A 120 16.62 4.55 23.83
C SER A 120 15.40 4.14 24.66
N THR A 121 14.21 4.04 24.06
CA THR A 121 12.96 3.70 24.78
C THR A 121 12.83 2.20 25.06
N SER A 122 12.21 1.83 26.18
CA SER A 122 11.92 0.42 26.53
C SER A 122 10.99 -0.27 25.50
N THR A 123 10.20 0.52 24.78
CA THR A 123 9.24 0.10 23.74
C THR A 123 9.79 0.10 22.31
N SER A 124 11.07 0.43 22.11
CA SER A 124 11.66 0.56 20.77
C SER A 124 11.55 -0.72 19.95
N THR A 125 11.00 -0.61 18.75
CA THR A 125 10.82 -1.74 17.81
C THR A 125 12.14 -2.28 17.28
N ARG A 126 13.26 -1.57 17.47
CA ARG A 126 14.61 -1.94 16.99
C ARG A 126 15.34 -2.94 17.88
N LYS A 127 14.87 -3.19 19.11
CA LYS A 127 15.56 -4.04 20.08
C LYS A 127 15.46 -5.53 19.74
N PRO A 128 16.53 -6.33 19.96
CA PRO A 128 16.45 -7.79 19.99
C PRO A 128 15.31 -8.27 20.91
N GLY A 129 14.57 -9.28 20.46
CA GLY A 129 13.40 -9.80 21.19
C GLY A 129 12.14 -8.94 21.12
N PHE A 130 12.16 -7.78 20.44
CA PHE A 130 10.93 -7.10 20.04
C PHE A 130 10.05 -8.10 19.26
N TYR A 131 8.75 -8.10 19.53
CA TYR A 131 7.77 -8.76 18.68
C TYR A 131 6.47 -7.98 18.54
N GLN A 132 5.74 -8.28 17.47
CA GLN A 132 4.37 -7.85 17.25
C GLN A 132 3.64 -8.96 16.49
N THR A 133 2.40 -9.26 16.85
CA THR A 133 1.56 -10.19 16.06
C THR A 133 0.47 -9.46 15.32
N GLY A 134 -0.04 -10.08 14.26
CA GLY A 134 -1.24 -9.63 13.58
C GLY A 134 -1.88 -10.71 12.76
N THR A 135 -2.95 -10.35 12.04
CA THR A 135 -3.64 -11.24 11.08
C THR A 135 -3.92 -10.45 9.81
N PHE A 136 -3.67 -11.07 8.65
CA PHE A 136 -4.02 -10.51 7.34
C PHE A 136 -4.77 -11.58 6.54
N LEU A 137 -6.01 -11.32 6.11
CA LEU A 137 -6.86 -12.30 5.40
C LEU A 137 -6.86 -13.70 6.04
N GLY A 138 -7.12 -13.75 7.35
CA GLY A 138 -7.13 -14.99 8.13
C GLY A 138 -5.75 -15.62 8.39
N GLN A 139 -4.65 -15.07 7.85
CA GLN A 139 -3.28 -15.55 8.07
C GLN A 139 -2.64 -14.89 9.30
N PRO A 140 -2.47 -15.58 10.44
CA PRO A 140 -1.84 -15.00 11.61
C PRO A 140 -0.32 -14.97 11.44
N TYR A 141 0.29 -13.81 11.63
CA TYR A 141 1.74 -13.60 11.51
C TYR A 141 2.37 -13.09 12.82
N LEU A 142 3.66 -13.38 12.96
CA LEU A 142 4.52 -12.98 14.07
C LEU A 142 5.74 -12.28 13.48
N LEU A 143 5.86 -10.98 13.74
CA LEU A 143 7.09 -10.22 13.53
C LEU A 143 7.95 -10.33 14.78
N THR A 144 9.26 -10.55 14.63
CA THR A 144 10.21 -10.61 15.74
C THR A 144 11.58 -10.10 15.32
N ARG A 145 12.34 -9.48 16.23
CA ARG A 145 13.78 -9.25 16.03
C ARG A 145 14.58 -10.34 16.73
N ASN A 146 15.46 -11.02 16.00
CA ASN A 146 16.35 -12.02 16.59
C ASN A 146 17.42 -11.38 17.50
N GLN A 147 18.30 -12.20 18.08
CA GLN A 147 19.37 -11.73 18.97
C GLN A 147 20.41 -10.83 18.27
N LYS A 148 20.43 -10.80 16.93
CA LYS A 148 21.26 -9.88 16.12
C LYS A 148 20.53 -8.57 15.75
N GLY A 149 19.29 -8.38 16.20
CA GLY A 149 18.44 -7.24 15.83
C GLY A 149 17.80 -7.34 14.44
N THR A 150 18.00 -8.44 13.70
CA THR A 150 17.40 -8.66 12.39
C THR A 150 15.89 -8.90 12.54
N LEU A 151 15.07 -8.07 11.87
CA LEU A 151 13.62 -8.29 11.81
C LEU A 151 13.32 -9.51 10.94
N GLN A 152 12.41 -10.36 11.40
CA GLN A 152 11.98 -11.59 10.77
C GLN A 152 10.46 -11.71 10.91
N ALA A 153 9.84 -12.46 9.99
CA ALA A 153 8.41 -12.75 10.02
C ALA A 153 8.16 -14.26 9.89
N PHE A 154 7.20 -14.76 10.64
CA PHE A 154 6.76 -16.16 10.63
C PHE A 154 5.24 -16.22 10.63
N TYR A 155 4.66 -17.32 10.16
CA TYR A 155 3.30 -17.66 10.57
C TYR A 155 3.29 -17.87 12.08
N ASN A 156 2.35 -17.22 12.77
CA ASN A 156 2.17 -17.29 14.22
C ASN A 156 1.42 -18.59 14.58
N VAL A 157 1.95 -19.73 14.16
CA VAL A 157 1.29 -21.03 14.19
C VAL A 157 2.29 -22.09 14.65
N CYS A 158 1.94 -22.82 15.69
CA CYS A 158 2.74 -23.93 16.18
C CYS A 158 2.67 -25.10 15.19
N THR A 159 3.84 -25.55 14.74
CA THR A 159 4.05 -26.70 13.85
C THR A 159 3.68 -28.05 14.44
N HIS A 160 3.28 -28.14 15.72
CA HIS A 160 2.75 -29.37 16.31
C HIS A 160 1.30 -29.62 15.86
N MET A 161 0.37 -28.76 16.31
CA MET A 161 -1.08 -28.93 16.14
C MET A 161 -1.80 -27.59 15.89
N GLY A 162 -1.18 -26.65 15.17
CA GLY A 162 -1.84 -25.44 14.67
C GLY A 162 -2.16 -24.33 15.68
N SER A 163 -1.95 -24.52 16.98
CA SER A 163 -2.16 -23.46 17.98
C SER A 163 -1.35 -22.20 17.67
N CYS A 164 -1.97 -21.02 17.76
CA CYS A 164 -1.22 -19.77 17.77
C CYS A 164 -0.20 -19.76 18.90
N LEU A 165 0.99 -19.18 18.68
CA LEU A 165 2.05 -19.10 19.67
C LEU A 165 1.83 -17.94 20.63
N VAL A 166 1.43 -16.80 20.08
CA VAL A 166 1.27 -15.53 20.78
C VAL A 166 -0.05 -14.90 20.35
N GLY A 167 -0.84 -14.39 21.28
CA GLY A 167 -2.11 -13.74 20.95
C GLY A 167 -2.86 -13.25 22.19
N PRO A 168 -4.05 -12.66 22.04
CA PRO A 168 -4.84 -12.16 23.16
C PRO A 168 -5.15 -13.28 24.16
N TRP A 169 -5.54 -14.46 23.66
CA TRP A 169 -5.86 -15.65 24.46
C TRP A 169 -4.65 -16.25 25.21
N THR A 170 -3.42 -16.14 24.68
CA THR A 170 -2.27 -16.87 25.21
C THR A 170 -1.77 -16.35 26.56
N ASN A 171 -2.22 -15.16 26.98
CA ASN A 171 -1.86 -14.55 28.27
C ASN A 171 -2.84 -14.90 29.39
N GLN A 172 -4.01 -15.48 29.09
CA GLN A 172 -4.99 -15.87 30.11
C GLN A 172 -4.59 -17.17 30.82
N CYS A 173 -3.76 -18.02 30.19
CA CYS A 173 -3.39 -19.34 30.72
C CYS A 173 -2.21 -19.33 31.71
N HIS A 174 -1.75 -18.18 32.21
CA HIS A 174 -0.60 -18.07 33.13
C HIS A 174 -0.94 -17.43 34.49
N SER A 175 -2.21 -17.48 34.91
CA SER A 175 -2.61 -17.19 36.30
C SER A 175 -2.68 -18.47 37.16
N SER A 176 -1.52 -18.97 37.56
CA SER A 176 -1.37 -19.81 38.76
C SER A 176 -0.08 -19.36 39.44
N SER A 177 -0.12 -18.58 40.52
CA SER A 177 -0.75 -19.00 41.79
C SER A 177 -1.41 -17.89 42.62
N SER A 178 -2.39 -18.30 43.44
CA SER A 178 -3.09 -17.60 44.53
C SER A 178 -4.33 -16.75 44.19
N ALA A 179 -5.27 -16.74 45.15
CA ALA A 179 -6.60 -16.10 45.15
C ALA A 179 -7.67 -16.69 44.20
N SER A 180 -8.57 -17.50 44.79
CA SER A 180 -9.79 -17.99 44.15
C SER A 180 -10.74 -16.86 43.75
N SER A 181 -11.10 -16.78 42.46
CA SER A 181 -12.33 -16.11 42.02
C SER A 181 -12.97 -16.90 40.89
N LYS A 182 -14.26 -17.20 41.02
CA LYS A 182 -15.02 -18.00 40.04
C LYS A 182 -15.25 -17.15 38.79
N ILE A 183 -14.74 -17.57 37.64
CA ILE A 183 -15.15 -16.98 36.36
C ILE A 183 -16.50 -17.56 35.97
N SER A 184 -17.50 -16.69 35.83
CA SER A 184 -18.83 -17.05 35.37
C SER A 184 -18.82 -17.25 33.85
N LEU A 185 -19.14 -18.46 33.40
CA LEU A 185 -19.44 -18.72 31.99
C LEU A 185 -20.82 -18.13 31.67
N THR A 186 -20.84 -16.90 31.13
CA THR A 186 -22.02 -16.35 30.46
C THR A 186 -21.81 -16.32 28.96
N SER A 187 -22.86 -16.69 28.23
CA SER A 187 -22.81 -17.03 26.81
C SER A 187 -22.80 -15.80 25.91
N SER A 188 -21.72 -15.62 25.14
CA SER A 188 -21.76 -14.89 23.86
C SER A 188 -20.65 -15.36 22.92
N LEU A 189 -20.67 -16.65 22.57
CA LEU A 189 -19.92 -17.18 21.42
C LEU A 189 -20.65 -16.77 20.13
N VAL A 190 -20.40 -15.53 19.70
CA VAL A 190 -20.56 -14.91 18.37
C VAL A 190 -20.50 -13.39 18.61
N GLY A 191 -19.61 -12.66 17.93
CA GLY A 191 -19.66 -11.19 17.86
C GLY A 191 -18.55 -10.36 18.52
N GLN A 192 -17.39 -10.92 18.89
CA GLN A 192 -16.23 -10.11 19.34
C GLN A 192 -14.90 -10.54 18.70
N SER A 193 -14.58 -9.98 17.54
CA SER A 193 -13.23 -9.99 16.95
C SER A 193 -12.88 -8.68 16.23
N THR A 194 -13.52 -7.56 16.60
CA THR A 194 -13.35 -6.24 15.97
C THR A 194 -12.24 -5.39 16.61
N GLN A 195 -11.53 -5.89 17.62
CA GLN A 195 -10.32 -5.24 18.15
C GLN A 195 -9.07 -5.63 17.35
N GLY A 196 -8.88 -4.93 16.23
CA GLY A 196 -7.60 -4.64 15.58
C GLY A 196 -6.72 -5.82 15.11
N ASN A 197 -6.31 -5.77 13.85
CA ASN A 197 -5.39 -6.76 13.25
C ASN A 197 -3.97 -6.79 13.86
N LEU A 198 -3.69 -6.07 14.95
CA LEU A 198 -2.37 -5.95 15.60
C LEU A 198 -2.46 -6.25 17.10
N THR A 199 -2.26 -7.51 17.49
CA THR A 199 -2.28 -7.90 18.90
C THR A 199 -0.88 -7.86 19.53
N LYS A 200 -0.69 -6.89 20.42
CA LYS A 200 0.38 -6.80 21.44
C LYS A 200 1.81 -6.57 20.91
N ARG A 201 2.38 -5.42 21.29
CA ARG A 201 3.83 -5.19 21.39
C ARG A 201 4.28 -5.55 22.81
N ALA A 202 5.40 -6.25 23.00
CA ALA A 202 5.98 -6.43 24.33
C ALA A 202 7.50 -6.56 24.33
N ASN A 203 8.07 -6.50 25.53
CA ASN A 203 9.50 -6.45 25.81
C ASN A 203 10.27 -7.70 25.33
N ALA A 204 11.59 -7.52 25.18
CA ALA A 204 12.57 -8.47 24.68
C ALA A 204 12.32 -9.93 25.07
N GLN A 205 11.70 -10.70 24.16
CA GLN A 205 11.59 -12.14 24.26
C GLN A 205 12.94 -12.81 23.97
N THR A 206 13.15 -14.00 24.52
CA THR A 206 14.27 -14.87 24.16
C THR A 206 13.82 -16.12 23.39
N SER A 207 12.54 -16.48 23.51
CA SER A 207 11.89 -17.60 22.84
C SER A 207 10.37 -17.43 22.84
N PHE A 208 9.67 -18.16 21.98
CA PHE A 208 8.21 -18.26 21.96
C PHE A 208 7.78 -19.66 22.40
N GLN A 209 6.97 -19.75 23.44
CA GLN A 209 6.41 -21.03 23.92
C GLN A 209 4.97 -21.19 23.45
N CYS A 210 4.67 -22.28 22.76
CA CYS A 210 3.32 -22.68 22.40
C CYS A 210 2.49 -22.94 23.67
N PRO A 211 1.34 -22.28 23.87
CA PRO A 211 0.53 -22.40 25.08
C PRO A 211 -0.14 -23.78 25.20
N TYR A 212 -0.34 -24.50 24.09
CA TYR A 212 -1.06 -25.77 24.09
C TYR A 212 -0.23 -26.93 24.66
N HIS A 213 1.02 -27.09 24.17
CA HIS A 213 1.86 -28.25 24.52
C HIS A 213 3.24 -27.87 25.07
N GLY A 214 3.58 -26.58 25.18
CA GLY A 214 4.87 -26.14 25.71
C GLY A 214 6.07 -26.37 24.78
N TRP A 215 5.84 -26.60 23.48
CA TRP A 215 6.90 -26.54 22.48
C TRP A 215 7.48 -25.12 22.40
N GLN A 216 8.81 -24.99 22.35
CA GLN A 216 9.49 -23.69 22.35
C GLN A 216 10.29 -23.47 21.08
N PHE A 217 10.21 -22.25 20.56
CA PHE A 217 10.91 -21.79 19.37
C PHE A 217 11.84 -20.63 19.74
N ASN A 218 13.05 -20.57 19.18
CA ASN A 218 13.88 -19.36 19.35
C ASN A 218 13.35 -18.22 18.45
N LEU A 219 13.97 -17.05 18.56
CA LEU A 219 13.59 -15.87 17.78
C LEU A 219 13.81 -16.04 16.26
N ASP A 220 14.70 -16.95 15.84
CA ASP A 220 14.90 -17.35 14.43
C ASP A 220 13.93 -18.47 13.98
N GLY A 221 12.86 -18.73 14.74
CA GLY A 221 11.81 -19.70 14.44
C GLY A 221 12.19 -21.17 14.58
N ARG A 222 13.44 -21.50 14.97
CA ARG A 222 13.89 -22.88 15.15
C ARG A 222 13.24 -23.48 16.40
N LEU A 223 12.66 -24.67 16.26
CA LEU A 223 12.19 -25.49 17.39
C LEU A 223 13.39 -25.88 18.29
N THR A 224 13.42 -25.37 19.51
CA THR A 224 14.47 -25.63 20.52
C THR A 224 14.06 -26.66 21.55
N LYS A 225 12.77 -26.77 21.87
CA LYS A 225 12.24 -27.74 22.82
C LYS A 225 10.92 -28.31 22.31
N ALA A 226 10.83 -29.63 22.24
CA ALA A 226 9.58 -30.36 22.00
C ALA A 226 9.32 -31.27 23.21
N THR A 227 8.16 -31.13 23.83
CA THR A 227 7.77 -31.87 25.04
C THR A 227 7.31 -33.28 24.69
N HIS A 228 7.60 -34.25 25.55
CA HIS A 228 7.11 -35.64 25.48
C HIS A 228 7.36 -36.40 24.15
N VAL A 229 8.26 -35.95 23.27
CA VAL A 229 8.53 -36.57 21.95
C VAL A 229 9.21 -37.95 21.97
N LYS A 230 9.43 -38.55 23.14
CA LYS A 230 10.03 -39.89 23.26
C LYS A 230 9.10 -40.94 22.66
N GLY A 231 9.58 -41.66 21.64
CA GLY A 231 8.83 -42.71 20.95
C GLY A 231 8.31 -42.30 19.56
N ILE A 232 8.35 -41.01 19.20
CA ILE A 232 8.02 -40.56 17.85
C ILE A 232 9.13 -41.01 16.89
N GLN A 233 8.78 -41.85 15.91
CA GLN A 233 9.70 -42.31 14.88
C GLN A 233 10.03 -41.18 13.89
N ASN A 234 11.27 -41.15 13.40
CA ASN A 234 11.75 -40.19 12.40
C ASN A 234 11.60 -38.69 12.78
N PHE A 235 11.39 -38.35 14.06
CA PHE A 235 11.26 -36.96 14.49
C PHE A 235 12.57 -36.18 14.35
N ARG A 236 12.58 -35.14 13.51
CA ARG A 236 13.70 -34.20 13.37
C ARG A 236 13.20 -32.80 13.67
N ALA A 237 13.60 -32.21 14.80
CA ALA A 237 13.10 -30.90 15.26
C ALA A 237 13.24 -29.77 14.21
N LYS A 238 14.24 -29.84 13.33
CA LYS A 238 14.43 -28.88 12.23
C LYS A 238 13.23 -28.82 11.27
N ASP A 239 12.58 -29.96 11.00
CA ASP A 239 11.45 -30.09 10.06
C ASP A 239 10.17 -29.45 10.63
N PHE A 240 10.14 -29.22 11.94
CA PHE A 240 9.05 -28.59 12.68
C PHE A 240 9.41 -27.17 13.16
N SER A 241 10.35 -26.48 12.49
CA SER A 241 10.61 -25.06 12.74
C SER A 241 9.50 -24.18 12.15
N LEU A 242 9.28 -22.98 12.69
CA LEU A 242 8.22 -22.07 12.21
C LEU A 242 8.38 -21.75 10.72
N LYS A 243 7.26 -21.76 9.99
CA LYS A 243 7.24 -21.40 8.57
C LYS A 243 7.49 -19.89 8.43
N GLN A 244 8.69 -19.54 7.96
CA GLN A 244 9.09 -18.15 7.72
C GLN A 244 8.27 -17.54 6.58
N ILE A 245 7.88 -16.27 6.76
CA ILE A 245 7.29 -15.44 5.72
C ILE A 245 8.38 -14.44 5.29
N PRO A 246 8.73 -14.33 4.01
CA PRO A 246 9.63 -13.26 3.54
C PRO A 246 9.05 -11.89 3.90
N LEU A 247 9.91 -11.00 4.41
CA LEU A 247 9.57 -9.60 4.65
C LEU A 247 10.51 -8.66 3.92
N LYS A 248 10.01 -7.44 3.70
CA LYS A 248 10.81 -6.24 3.42
C LYS A 248 10.35 -5.11 4.34
N GLN A 249 11.24 -4.17 4.61
CA GLN A 249 10.94 -2.98 5.40
C GLN A 249 11.34 -1.73 4.60
N VAL A 250 10.44 -0.74 4.51
CA VAL A 250 10.71 0.58 3.90
C VAL A 250 10.31 1.63 4.93
N GLY A 251 11.32 2.24 5.55
CA GLY A 251 11.12 3.11 6.70
C GLY A 251 10.27 2.43 7.79
N PRO A 252 9.14 3.02 8.22
CA PRO A 252 8.27 2.40 9.22
C PRO A 252 7.49 1.19 8.69
N VAL A 253 7.27 1.04 7.37
CA VAL A 253 6.36 0.05 6.80
C VAL A 253 7.01 -1.33 6.71
N VAL A 254 6.29 -2.36 7.17
CA VAL A 254 6.65 -3.77 7.00
C VAL A 254 5.72 -4.42 5.97
N PHE A 255 6.33 -4.99 4.95
CA PHE A 255 5.67 -5.74 3.89
C PHE A 255 5.98 -7.24 4.03
N LEU A 256 4.99 -8.09 3.78
CA LEU A 256 5.11 -9.55 3.74
C LEU A 256 4.78 -10.10 2.35
N ASN A 257 5.37 -11.24 2.01
CA ASN A 257 5.04 -12.00 0.80
C ASN A 257 4.57 -13.41 1.20
N PHE A 258 3.25 -13.60 1.29
CA PHE A 258 2.64 -14.85 1.75
C PHE A 258 2.88 -16.00 0.75
N ALA A 259 2.84 -15.70 -0.55
CA ALA A 259 3.01 -16.64 -1.66
C ALA A 259 4.38 -17.32 -1.69
N ALA A 260 5.41 -16.61 -1.23
CA ALA A 260 6.77 -17.13 -1.13
C ALA A 260 7.10 -17.74 0.24
N ALA A 261 6.16 -17.83 1.18
CA ALA A 261 6.43 -18.33 2.53
C ALA A 261 6.97 -19.78 2.56
N GLY A 262 8.00 -20.00 3.39
CA GLY A 262 8.82 -21.22 3.39
C GLY A 262 10.06 -21.14 2.49
N ASN A 263 10.12 -20.19 1.55
CA ASN A 263 11.32 -19.92 0.75
C ASN A 263 12.16 -18.83 1.45
N LYS A 264 13.49 -19.00 1.44
CA LYS A 264 14.42 -18.02 2.06
C LYS A 264 14.70 -16.80 1.17
N GLN A 265 14.35 -16.89 -0.10
CA GLN A 265 14.57 -15.89 -1.14
C GLN A 265 13.29 -15.80 -1.99
N VAL A 266 12.97 -14.59 -2.44
CA VAL A 266 11.84 -14.31 -3.33
C VAL A 266 12.40 -13.76 -4.62
N ASP A 267 12.68 -14.66 -5.56
CA ASP A 267 13.06 -14.26 -6.92
C ASP A 267 11.76 -13.83 -7.64
N GLY A 268 11.61 -12.54 -7.91
CA GLY A 268 10.45 -11.99 -8.63
C GLY A 268 10.34 -12.54 -10.05
N TYR A 269 9.13 -12.70 -10.57
CA TYR A 269 8.90 -13.32 -11.88
C TYR A 269 8.00 -12.43 -12.74
N ASP A 270 8.60 -11.74 -13.71
CA ASP A 270 7.92 -10.78 -14.61
C ASP A 270 7.49 -11.41 -15.96
N GLY A 271 7.65 -12.73 -16.13
CA GLY A 271 7.36 -13.44 -17.38
C GLY A 271 8.49 -13.38 -18.41
N SER A 272 9.59 -12.65 -18.14
CA SER A 272 10.82 -12.67 -18.93
C SER A 272 11.88 -13.59 -18.30
N ASN A 273 12.90 -13.98 -19.08
CA ASN A 273 14.01 -14.84 -18.62
C ASN A 273 15.03 -14.13 -17.68
N GLY A 274 14.59 -13.15 -16.89
CA GLY A 274 15.43 -12.44 -15.93
C GLY A 274 14.63 -11.94 -14.73
N HIS A 275 15.00 -12.41 -13.53
CA HIS A 275 14.35 -11.99 -12.29
C HIS A 275 14.57 -10.49 -12.02
N LYS A 276 13.52 -9.69 -12.15
CA LYS A 276 13.47 -8.30 -11.68
C LYS A 276 12.62 -8.20 -10.42
N ASP A 277 13.23 -7.67 -9.36
CA ASP A 277 12.55 -7.41 -8.10
C ASP A 277 11.72 -6.12 -8.20
N LEU A 278 10.47 -6.26 -8.65
CA LEU A 278 9.53 -5.13 -8.85
C LEU A 278 9.32 -4.29 -7.58
N PHE A 279 9.48 -4.90 -6.39
CA PHE A 279 9.42 -4.16 -5.13
C PHE A 279 10.64 -3.28 -4.92
N ASP A 280 11.85 -3.81 -5.15
CA ASP A 280 13.08 -3.02 -4.99
C ASP A 280 13.19 -1.91 -6.05
N GLN A 281 12.67 -2.14 -7.26
CA GLN A 281 12.46 -1.08 -8.26
C GLN A 281 11.53 0.01 -7.74
N SER A 282 10.35 -0.36 -7.25
CA SER A 282 9.36 0.59 -6.71
C SER A 282 9.89 1.33 -5.48
N ARG A 283 10.65 0.66 -4.61
CA ARG A 283 11.34 1.27 -3.48
C ARG A 283 12.33 2.33 -3.92
N SER A 284 13.19 2.05 -4.91
CA SER A 284 14.14 3.03 -5.43
C SER A 284 13.39 4.25 -5.94
N LEU A 285 12.47 4.05 -6.88
CA LEU A 285 11.72 5.13 -7.53
C LEU A 285 10.94 6.01 -6.54
N PHE A 286 10.38 5.42 -5.47
CA PHE A 286 9.75 6.17 -4.39
C PHE A 286 10.76 7.04 -3.62
N LEU A 287 11.87 6.47 -3.15
CA LEU A 287 12.89 7.21 -2.40
C LEU A 287 13.60 8.27 -3.26
N ASP A 288 13.83 7.97 -4.54
CA ASP A 288 14.37 8.89 -5.53
C ASP A 288 13.43 10.09 -5.74
N ARG A 289 12.11 9.86 -5.83
CA ARG A 289 11.10 10.93 -5.91
C ARG A 289 11.00 11.76 -4.62
N LEU A 290 11.12 11.14 -3.44
CA LEU A 290 11.22 11.89 -2.18
C LEU A 290 12.43 12.84 -2.19
N GLY A 291 13.60 12.35 -2.62
CA GLY A 291 14.81 13.16 -2.75
C GLY A 291 14.69 14.29 -3.78
N GLN A 292 14.06 14.03 -4.93
CA GLN A 292 13.76 15.04 -5.97
C GLN A 292 12.88 16.18 -5.44
N ASN A 293 11.93 15.87 -4.54
CA ASN A 293 11.07 16.84 -3.86
C ASN A 293 11.69 17.46 -2.60
N GLY A 294 12.98 17.19 -2.33
CA GLY A 294 13.72 17.76 -1.20
C GLY A 294 13.35 17.17 0.16
N PHE A 295 12.61 16.06 0.22
CA PHE A 295 12.45 15.26 1.44
C PHE A 295 13.69 14.38 1.66
N LEU A 296 13.84 13.81 2.87
CA LEU A 296 14.88 12.81 3.10
C LEU A 296 14.59 11.57 2.24
N PRO A 297 15.53 11.13 1.37
CA PRO A 297 15.39 9.89 0.59
C PRO A 297 15.65 8.63 1.44
N ASP A 298 15.55 8.75 2.76
CA ASP A 298 15.58 7.66 3.72
C ASP A 298 14.52 7.88 4.79
N LEU A 299 13.60 6.93 4.90
CA LEU A 299 12.52 6.92 5.89
C LEU A 299 12.90 6.13 7.14
N SER A 300 14.19 5.79 7.32
CA SER A 300 14.65 4.94 8.43
C SER A 300 14.42 5.57 9.80
N ASN A 301 14.38 6.89 9.95
CA ASN A 301 14.28 7.55 11.27
C ASN A 301 12.94 8.30 11.45
N MET A 302 11.85 7.54 11.53
CA MET A 302 10.48 8.04 11.66
C MET A 302 9.90 7.69 13.03
N LYS A 303 9.55 8.72 13.81
CA LYS A 303 8.93 8.57 15.13
C LYS A 303 7.42 8.46 14.98
N LEU A 304 6.80 7.43 15.55
CA LEU A 304 5.36 7.24 15.52
C LEU A 304 4.70 8.23 16.49
N VAL A 305 3.78 9.05 15.99
CA VAL A 305 2.99 10.00 16.79
C VAL A 305 1.69 9.36 17.23
N LYS A 306 0.90 8.83 16.28
CA LYS A 306 -0.43 8.25 16.52
C LYS A 306 -0.71 7.10 15.56
N THR A 307 -1.58 6.19 15.97
CA THR A 307 -2.23 5.22 15.08
C THR A 307 -3.71 5.18 15.42
N LYS A 308 -4.58 5.22 14.41
CA LYS A 308 -6.04 5.10 14.53
C LYS A 308 -6.51 4.04 13.53
N GLN A 309 -7.49 3.23 13.92
CA GLN A 309 -8.06 2.20 13.05
C GLN A 309 -9.52 2.54 12.77
N TYR A 310 -9.86 2.55 11.49
CA TYR A 310 -11.20 2.79 10.99
C TYR A 310 -11.73 1.50 10.38
N THR A 311 -12.97 1.14 10.67
CA THR A 311 -13.68 0.05 9.97
C THR A 311 -14.66 0.72 9.03
N VAL A 312 -14.37 0.65 7.74
CA VAL A 312 -15.09 1.35 6.68
C VAL A 312 -15.98 0.33 5.97
N LYS A 313 -17.29 0.61 5.85
CA LYS A 313 -18.25 -0.26 5.15
C LYS A 313 -18.16 -0.10 3.63
N CYS A 314 -16.96 -0.28 3.09
CA CYS A 314 -16.71 -0.38 1.67
C CYS A 314 -15.83 -1.59 1.34
N ASN A 315 -15.94 -2.08 0.09
CA ASN A 315 -14.93 -2.98 -0.46
C ASN A 315 -13.57 -2.27 -0.45
N TRP A 316 -12.50 -3.00 -0.15
CA TRP A 316 -11.14 -2.43 -0.05
C TRP A 316 -10.72 -1.58 -1.26
N LYS A 317 -11.17 -1.96 -2.47
CA LYS A 317 -10.91 -1.22 -3.71
C LYS A 317 -11.53 0.17 -3.71
N VAL A 318 -12.72 0.37 -3.13
CA VAL A 318 -13.37 1.69 -3.09
C VAL A 318 -12.49 2.71 -2.36
N PHE A 319 -11.85 2.30 -1.26
CA PHE A 319 -10.91 3.18 -0.54
C PHE A 319 -9.62 3.44 -1.34
N CYS A 320 -9.15 2.46 -2.11
CA CYS A 320 -8.04 2.64 -3.06
C CYS A 320 -8.41 3.55 -4.23
N ASP A 321 -9.63 3.47 -4.72
CA ASP A 321 -10.16 4.26 -5.83
C ASP A 321 -10.32 5.73 -5.43
N ASN A 322 -10.84 5.97 -4.22
CA ASN A 322 -10.99 7.29 -3.62
C ASN A 322 -9.64 8.02 -3.52
N TYR A 323 -8.61 7.36 -2.97
CA TYR A 323 -7.28 7.95 -2.85
C TYR A 323 -6.60 8.21 -4.20
N GLY A 324 -6.76 7.32 -5.19
CA GLY A 324 -6.08 7.37 -6.48
C GLY A 324 -6.72 8.30 -7.53
N ASP A 325 -7.68 9.14 -7.15
CA ASP A 325 -8.55 9.83 -8.09
C ASP A 325 -7.98 11.14 -8.69
N GLY A 326 -6.76 11.54 -8.29
CA GLY A 326 -6.13 12.80 -8.73
C GLY A 326 -6.62 14.04 -7.99
N CYS A 327 -7.14 13.89 -6.76
CA CYS A 327 -7.86 14.91 -6.00
C CYS A 327 -9.09 15.44 -6.75
N TYR A 328 -9.85 14.56 -7.41
CA TYR A 328 -11.02 14.98 -8.20
C TYR A 328 -12.23 15.28 -7.31
N HIS A 329 -12.36 14.63 -6.15
CA HIS A 329 -13.36 14.96 -5.13
C HIS A 329 -12.95 16.10 -4.19
N CYS A 330 -11.66 16.45 -4.10
CA CYS A 330 -11.10 17.31 -3.03
C CYS A 330 -11.81 18.66 -2.88
N SER A 331 -11.94 19.44 -3.96
CA SER A 331 -12.61 20.75 -3.95
C SER A 331 -14.11 20.71 -3.64
N PHE A 332 -14.74 19.53 -3.61
CA PHE A 332 -16.14 19.34 -3.24
C PHE A 332 -16.33 18.74 -1.83
N ALA A 333 -15.40 17.89 -1.38
CA ALA A 333 -15.53 17.12 -0.15
C ALA A 333 -14.65 17.61 1.01
N HIS A 334 -13.47 18.17 0.71
CA HIS A 334 -12.43 18.49 1.69
C HIS A 334 -12.08 19.98 1.66
N ALA A 335 -12.99 20.83 2.14
CA ALA A 335 -12.82 22.29 2.09
C ALA A 335 -11.47 22.75 2.69
N ASP A 336 -11.06 22.16 3.81
CA ASP A 336 -9.79 22.48 4.47
C ASP A 336 -8.56 21.97 3.69
N LEU A 337 -8.62 20.79 3.06
CA LEU A 337 -7.52 20.27 2.25
C LEU A 337 -7.36 21.07 0.95
N ALA A 338 -8.47 21.32 0.25
CA ALA A 338 -8.51 22.08 -1.01
C ALA A 338 -8.02 23.52 -0.84
N ALA A 339 -8.22 24.13 0.33
CA ALA A 339 -7.65 25.44 0.66
C ALA A 339 -6.10 25.43 0.76
N ASN A 340 -5.49 24.27 1.05
CA ASN A 340 -4.05 24.12 1.33
C ASN A 340 -3.23 23.48 0.18
N ILE A 341 -3.87 23.08 -0.92
CA ILE A 341 -3.19 22.48 -2.08
C ILE A 341 -3.50 23.21 -3.39
N ASP A 342 -2.53 23.25 -4.30
CA ASP A 342 -2.73 23.74 -5.66
C ASP A 342 -3.30 22.62 -6.55
N GLU A 343 -4.63 22.55 -6.63
CA GLU A 343 -5.35 21.63 -7.53
C GLU A 343 -5.09 21.88 -9.03
N THR A 344 -4.56 23.05 -9.41
CA THR A 344 -4.26 23.42 -10.81
C THR A 344 -2.96 22.78 -11.28
N ASN A 345 -1.95 22.77 -10.40
CA ASN A 345 -0.65 22.14 -10.66
C ASN A 345 -0.54 20.72 -10.05
N TYR A 346 -1.66 20.14 -9.61
CA TYR A 346 -1.73 18.74 -9.19
C TYR A 346 -1.44 17.81 -10.37
N SER A 347 -0.59 16.80 -10.17
CA SER A 347 -0.20 15.85 -11.22
C SER A 347 -0.14 14.42 -10.72
N THR A 348 -0.16 13.45 -11.63
CA THR A 348 -0.06 12.01 -11.32
C THR A 348 0.83 11.31 -12.33
N GLU A 349 1.75 10.49 -11.83
CA GLU A 349 2.74 9.75 -12.61
C GLU A 349 2.74 8.28 -12.22
N ILE A 350 2.87 7.40 -13.21
CA ILE A 350 3.06 5.96 -13.02
C ILE A 350 4.56 5.69 -13.04
N LEU A 351 5.15 5.35 -11.88
CA LEU A 351 6.59 5.07 -11.77
C LEU A 351 6.91 3.59 -12.02
N SER A 352 6.03 2.68 -11.60
CA SER A 352 6.20 1.24 -11.80
C SER A 352 4.84 0.54 -11.91
N PRO A 353 4.79 -0.75 -12.32
CA PRO A 353 3.58 -1.55 -12.27
C PRO A 353 2.93 -1.67 -10.88
N HIS A 354 3.62 -1.26 -9.82
CA HIS A 354 3.16 -1.32 -8.43
C HIS A 354 3.07 0.05 -7.75
N LEU A 355 3.51 1.14 -8.38
CA LEU A 355 3.65 2.45 -7.75
C LEU A 355 3.20 3.59 -8.66
N THR A 356 2.23 4.36 -8.19
CA THR A 356 1.88 5.67 -8.74
C THR A 356 2.15 6.76 -7.71
N ILE A 357 2.66 7.89 -8.18
CA ILE A 357 2.87 9.09 -7.36
C ILE A 357 1.92 10.18 -7.84
N GLN A 358 1.16 10.74 -6.92
CA GLN A 358 0.44 11.99 -7.12
C GLN A 358 1.20 13.11 -6.41
N GLN A 359 1.22 14.29 -7.01
CA GLN A 359 1.98 15.45 -6.51
C GLN A 359 1.06 16.65 -6.37
N ALA A 360 1.05 17.26 -5.19
CA ALA A 360 0.30 18.49 -4.93
C ALA A 360 1.24 19.58 -4.40
N PRO A 361 1.48 20.67 -5.14
CA PRO A 361 2.14 21.84 -4.58
C PRO A 361 1.28 22.44 -3.45
N PRO A 362 1.90 23.00 -2.39
CA PRO A 362 1.14 23.75 -1.38
C PRO A 362 0.56 25.02 -2.01
N SER A 363 -0.64 25.42 -1.59
CA SER A 363 -1.24 26.71 -1.99
C SER A 363 -0.66 27.87 -1.18
N ASP A 364 -0.35 27.63 0.10
CA ASP A 364 0.37 28.53 1.00
C ASP A 364 1.68 27.87 1.45
N ALA A 365 2.80 28.54 1.17
CA ALA A 365 4.14 28.03 1.50
C ALA A 365 4.52 28.28 2.96
N ASP A 366 3.80 29.16 3.67
CA ASP A 366 4.07 29.52 5.07
C ASP A 366 3.33 28.62 6.07
N ASP A 367 2.45 27.70 5.62
CA ASP A 367 1.78 26.73 6.50
C ASP A 367 2.78 25.72 7.11
N GLU A 368 2.88 25.68 8.44
CA GLU A 368 3.84 24.84 9.17
C GLU A 368 3.55 23.32 9.08
N ARG A 369 2.36 22.91 8.62
CA ARG A 369 1.96 21.49 8.49
C ARG A 369 2.25 20.94 7.10
N PHE A 370 1.86 21.66 6.05
CA PHE A 370 2.09 21.28 4.66
C PHE A 370 3.50 21.67 4.19
N GLY A 371 4.02 22.81 4.68
CA GLY A 371 5.35 23.32 4.40
C GLY A 371 5.58 23.71 2.94
N THR A 372 6.80 24.17 2.64
CA THR A 372 7.18 24.72 1.33
C THR A 372 7.38 23.69 0.21
N LYS A 373 7.32 22.39 0.50
CA LYS A 373 7.66 21.30 -0.44
C LYS A 373 6.41 20.71 -1.06
N THR A 374 6.42 20.49 -2.37
CA THR A 374 5.37 19.75 -3.09
C THR A 374 5.13 18.39 -2.44
N ALA A 375 3.92 18.20 -1.91
CA ALA A 375 3.49 16.98 -1.25
C ALA A 375 3.53 15.78 -2.21
N ILE A 376 3.92 14.63 -1.68
CA ILE A 376 3.96 13.34 -2.39
C ILE A 376 2.91 12.42 -1.79
N TYR A 377 1.97 11.98 -2.63
CA TYR A 377 0.92 11.01 -2.31
C TYR A 377 1.17 9.74 -3.13
N ALA A 378 1.78 8.74 -2.51
CA ALA A 378 2.19 7.50 -3.16
C ALA A 378 1.19 6.38 -2.91
N GLN A 379 0.55 5.89 -3.97
CA GLN A 379 -0.27 4.67 -3.93
C GLN A 379 0.60 3.48 -4.33
N TRP A 380 0.89 2.59 -3.38
CA TRP A 380 1.70 1.39 -3.60
C TRP A 380 0.80 0.16 -3.55
N TYR A 381 0.61 -0.45 -4.72
CA TYR A 381 -0.19 -1.64 -4.92
C TYR A 381 0.38 -2.84 -4.13
N PRO A 382 -0.46 -3.63 -3.43
CA PRO A 382 -1.92 -3.57 -3.48
C PRO A 382 -2.56 -2.58 -2.50
N ASN A 383 -1.97 -2.30 -1.33
CA ASN A 383 -2.78 -1.93 -0.16
C ASN A 383 -2.21 -0.86 0.79
N ILE A 384 -1.28 -0.01 0.33
CA ILE A 384 -0.81 1.10 1.16
C ILE A 384 -0.71 2.42 0.39
N MET A 385 -1.13 3.47 1.07
CA MET A 385 -0.96 4.87 0.70
C MET A 385 0.07 5.51 1.61
N LEU A 386 0.95 6.36 1.07
CA LEU A 386 2.02 7.04 1.79
C LEU A 386 2.01 8.54 1.44
N ASN A 387 1.81 9.39 2.44
CA ASN A 387 1.59 10.83 2.30
C ASN A 387 2.78 11.56 2.94
N ARG A 388 3.62 12.24 2.15
CA ARG A 388 4.77 13.02 2.63
C ARG A 388 4.57 14.50 2.31
N TYR A 389 4.38 15.31 3.34
CA TYR A 389 4.22 16.76 3.31
C TYR A 389 4.79 17.38 4.60
N GLY A 390 5.30 18.62 4.55
CA GLY A 390 5.90 19.30 5.71
C GLY A 390 6.89 18.42 6.50
N PRO A 391 6.73 18.24 7.82
CA PRO A 391 7.49 17.25 8.60
C PRO A 391 6.84 15.86 8.69
N TRP A 392 5.64 15.69 8.13
CA TRP A 392 4.81 14.50 8.31
C TRP A 392 5.08 13.44 7.25
N LEU A 393 5.17 12.20 7.71
CA LEU A 393 4.82 11.02 6.92
C LEU A 393 3.57 10.42 7.57
N ASP A 394 2.42 10.46 6.90
CA ASP A 394 1.28 9.63 7.29
C ASP A 394 0.98 8.57 6.22
N LEU A 395 0.28 7.52 6.63
CA LEU A 395 -0.02 6.38 5.77
C LEU A 395 -1.38 5.80 6.10
N ASP A 396 -2.03 5.25 5.09
CA ASP A 396 -3.26 4.50 5.19
C ASP A 396 -2.99 3.07 4.72
N LEU A 397 -3.01 2.12 5.66
CA LEU A 397 -2.85 0.70 5.38
C LEU A 397 -4.22 0.05 5.29
N VAL A 398 -4.60 -0.36 4.09
CA VAL A 398 -5.89 -0.98 3.79
C VAL A 398 -5.80 -2.49 4.02
N THR A 399 -6.63 -3.05 4.89
CA THR A 399 -6.75 -4.50 5.12
C THR A 399 -8.18 -4.92 4.85
N PRO A 400 -8.45 -5.65 3.74
CA PRO A 400 -9.79 -6.17 3.48
C PRO A 400 -10.23 -7.10 4.62
N LEU A 401 -11.47 -6.97 5.08
CA LEU A 401 -12.06 -7.86 6.09
C LEU A 401 -13.07 -8.81 5.45
N ASP A 402 -13.94 -8.26 4.58
CA ASP A 402 -14.87 -9.01 3.75
C ASP A 402 -15.14 -8.26 2.43
N VAL A 403 -16.10 -8.75 1.63
CA VAL A 403 -16.45 -8.21 0.31
C VAL A 403 -16.93 -6.74 0.34
N ALA A 404 -17.45 -6.26 1.47
CA ALA A 404 -18.01 -4.92 1.62
C ALA A 404 -17.51 -4.18 2.88
N THR A 405 -16.51 -4.72 3.57
CA THR A 405 -15.89 -4.09 4.75
C THR A 405 -14.36 -4.14 4.66
N THR A 406 -13.71 -3.01 4.93
CA THR A 406 -12.24 -2.91 5.03
C THR A 406 -11.82 -2.23 6.34
N GLN A 407 -10.66 -2.60 6.86
CA GLN A 407 -10.00 -1.89 7.96
C GLN A 407 -8.92 -0.99 7.38
N VAL A 408 -9.00 0.31 7.64
CA VAL A 408 -7.91 1.25 7.33
C VAL A 408 -7.18 1.57 8.63
N THR A 409 -5.90 1.22 8.69
CA THR A 409 -5.02 1.61 9.79
C THR A 409 -4.25 2.85 9.36
N LYS A 410 -4.64 4.01 9.88
CA LYS A 410 -3.94 5.28 9.66
C LYS A 410 -2.86 5.47 10.71
N ALA A 411 -1.65 5.82 10.30
CA ALA A 411 -0.53 6.05 11.20
C ALA A 411 0.26 7.30 10.79
N TRP A 412 0.53 8.17 11.77
CA TRP A 412 1.22 9.44 11.57
C TRP A 412 2.61 9.39 12.20
N PHE A 413 3.60 9.85 11.44
CA PHE A 413 5.00 9.90 11.83
C PHE A 413 5.57 11.31 11.62
N LEU A 414 6.55 11.64 12.44
CA LEU A 414 7.43 12.79 12.25
C LEU A 414 8.86 12.31 12.02
N GLU A 415 9.60 13.03 11.19
CA GLU A 415 11.06 12.92 11.11
C GLU A 415 11.65 13.22 12.50
N THR A 416 12.58 12.40 12.99
CA THR A 416 13.14 12.57 14.34
C THR A 416 13.92 13.85 14.55
N ASP A 417 14.44 14.39 13.45
CA ASP A 417 15.33 15.55 13.45
C ASP A 417 14.52 16.85 13.28
N TYR A 418 13.20 16.74 13.06
CA TYR A 418 12.28 17.85 13.18
C TYR A 418 12.19 18.30 14.65
N PRO A 419 12.22 19.61 14.94
CA PRO A 419 12.04 20.12 16.30
C PRO A 419 10.77 19.55 16.95
N VAL A 420 10.83 19.20 18.23
CA VAL A 420 9.66 18.68 18.96
C VAL A 420 8.54 19.73 18.88
N PRO A 421 7.42 19.46 18.18
CA PRO A 421 6.39 20.46 17.98
C PRO A 421 5.66 20.76 19.29
N SER A 422 4.96 21.89 19.34
CA SER A 422 4.04 22.16 20.45
C SER A 422 2.92 21.11 20.48
N ALA A 423 2.36 20.84 21.66
CA ALA A 423 1.20 19.96 21.79
C ALA A 423 0.04 20.45 20.90
N THR A 424 -0.20 21.77 20.88
CA THR A 424 -1.20 22.42 20.02
C THR A 424 -0.99 22.15 18.53
N TYR A 425 0.25 22.21 18.04
CA TYR A 425 0.57 21.88 16.63
C TYR A 425 0.23 20.43 16.31
N LEU A 426 0.61 19.50 17.20
CA LEU A 426 0.33 18.07 17.03
C LEU A 426 -1.18 17.80 17.02
N ASP A 427 -1.91 18.32 18.00
CA ASP A 427 -3.34 18.07 18.16
C ASP A 427 -4.14 18.65 16.98
N THR A 428 -3.87 19.90 16.57
CA THR A 428 -4.54 20.53 15.42
C THR A 428 -4.20 19.82 14.09
N SER A 429 -2.93 19.44 13.88
CA SER A 429 -2.52 18.72 12.65
C SER A 429 -3.17 17.34 12.54
N LEU A 430 -3.24 16.62 13.66
CA LEU A 430 -3.92 15.33 13.74
C LEU A 430 -5.43 15.49 13.54
N GLN A 431 -6.07 16.49 14.17
CA GLN A 431 -7.50 16.73 14.02
C GLN A 431 -7.89 17.00 12.56
N SER A 432 -7.17 17.90 11.87
CA SER A 432 -7.45 18.18 10.46
C SER A 432 -7.15 16.98 9.54
N SER A 433 -6.13 16.17 9.83
CA SER A 433 -5.90 14.92 9.09
C SER A 433 -6.97 13.86 9.34
N GLU A 434 -7.52 13.78 10.55
CA GLU A 434 -8.61 12.87 10.89
C GLU A 434 -9.94 13.32 10.29
N GLN A 435 -10.20 14.63 10.19
CA GLN A 435 -11.40 15.18 9.53
C GLN A 435 -11.46 14.77 8.05
N VAL A 436 -10.39 15.00 7.28
CA VAL A 436 -10.31 14.57 5.87
C VAL A 436 -10.57 13.07 5.73
N HIS A 437 -10.02 12.26 6.63
CA HIS A 437 -10.26 10.81 6.62
C HIS A 437 -11.70 10.43 6.99
N GLU A 438 -12.37 11.19 7.86
CA GLU A 438 -13.78 10.94 8.21
C GLU A 438 -14.73 11.38 7.07
N GLU A 439 -14.34 12.42 6.31
CA GLU A 439 -14.97 12.80 5.04
C GLU A 439 -14.79 11.70 3.97
N ASP A 440 -13.58 11.14 3.81
CA ASP A 440 -13.29 10.00 2.92
C ASP A 440 -14.12 8.75 3.28
N VAL A 441 -14.24 8.44 4.57
CA VAL A 441 -15.05 7.32 5.06
C VAL A 441 -16.51 7.50 4.66
N PHE A 442 -17.06 8.72 4.80
CA PHE A 442 -18.41 9.03 4.35
C PHE A 442 -18.57 8.83 2.82
N LEU A 443 -17.62 9.29 2.00
CA LEU A 443 -17.66 9.07 0.56
C LEU A 443 -17.63 7.57 0.21
N CYS A 444 -16.68 6.83 0.79
CA CYS A 444 -16.47 5.41 0.53
C CYS A 444 -17.69 4.54 0.89
N GLU A 445 -18.32 4.79 2.05
CA GLU A 445 -19.54 4.06 2.44
C GLU A 445 -20.72 4.37 1.50
N ASN A 446 -20.89 5.62 1.05
CA ASN A 446 -21.92 5.99 0.08
C ASN A 446 -21.68 5.37 -1.30
N VAL A 447 -20.43 5.33 -1.78
CA VAL A 447 -20.05 4.63 -3.02
C VAL A 447 -20.37 3.14 -2.92
N GLN A 448 -20.04 2.48 -1.80
CA GLN A 448 -20.39 1.08 -1.58
C GLN A 448 -21.91 0.84 -1.61
N LEU A 449 -22.70 1.71 -0.98
CA LEU A 449 -24.17 1.64 -1.03
C LEU A 449 -24.70 1.78 -2.47
N GLY A 450 -24.13 2.71 -3.25
CA GLY A 450 -24.46 2.88 -4.68
C GLY A 450 -24.12 1.65 -5.52
N LEU A 451 -22.96 1.03 -5.27
CA LEU A 451 -22.50 -0.20 -5.94
C LEU A 451 -23.41 -1.40 -5.67
N GLN A 452 -24.11 -1.47 -4.53
CA GLN A 452 -25.11 -2.52 -4.27
C GLN A 452 -26.38 -2.39 -5.13
N SER A 453 -26.64 -1.20 -5.69
CA SER A 453 -27.86 -0.95 -6.45
C SER A 453 -27.91 -1.72 -7.77
N ARG A 454 -29.09 -1.72 -8.40
CA ARG A 454 -29.29 -2.14 -9.80
C ARG A 454 -29.12 -0.98 -10.79
N GLY A 455 -28.79 0.22 -10.31
CA GLY A 455 -28.71 1.45 -11.10
C GLY A 455 -27.31 1.79 -11.62
N PHE A 456 -26.28 1.08 -11.16
CA PHE A 456 -24.89 1.29 -11.56
C PHE A 456 -24.26 -0.04 -11.98
N GLU A 457 -23.48 0.00 -13.07
CA GLU A 457 -22.68 -1.15 -13.52
C GLU A 457 -21.21 -0.81 -13.67
N ALA A 458 -20.84 0.24 -14.39
CA ALA A 458 -19.45 0.73 -14.46
C ALA A 458 -19.41 2.24 -14.73
N GLY A 459 -18.36 2.90 -14.27
CA GLY A 459 -18.09 4.32 -14.49
C GLY A 459 -17.07 4.57 -15.61
N ARG A 460 -16.91 5.84 -15.99
CA ARG A 460 -15.81 6.32 -16.87
C ARG A 460 -14.81 7.09 -16.03
N TYR A 461 -13.53 6.97 -16.37
CA TYR A 461 -12.47 7.76 -15.76
C TYR A 461 -12.43 9.19 -16.32
N VAL A 462 -11.99 10.14 -15.51
CA VAL A 462 -11.60 11.50 -15.94
C VAL A 462 -10.10 11.51 -16.28
N PRO A 463 -9.70 11.63 -17.56
CA PRO A 463 -8.30 11.43 -17.97
C PRO A 463 -7.27 12.37 -17.37
N SER A 464 -7.67 13.60 -17.05
CA SER A 464 -6.80 14.60 -16.41
C SER A 464 -6.61 14.40 -14.90
N LYS A 465 -7.27 13.40 -14.29
CA LYS A 465 -7.31 13.22 -12.84
C LYS A 465 -7.08 11.75 -12.43
N GLN A 466 -7.92 10.83 -12.87
CA GLN A 466 -8.01 9.45 -12.34
C GLN A 466 -6.99 8.47 -12.96
N ILE A 467 -5.76 8.93 -13.18
CA ILE A 467 -4.67 8.15 -13.78
C ILE A 467 -4.25 7.02 -12.83
N ALA A 468 -4.16 7.28 -11.52
CA ALA A 468 -3.81 6.26 -10.53
C ALA A 468 -4.94 5.24 -10.31
N THR A 469 -6.22 5.66 -10.22
CA THR A 469 -7.39 4.75 -10.21
C THR A 469 -7.37 3.81 -11.43
N TYR A 470 -7.17 4.35 -12.64
CA TYR A 470 -7.09 3.54 -13.86
C TYR A 470 -5.91 2.55 -13.80
N HIS A 471 -4.71 3.01 -13.42
CA HIS A 471 -3.53 2.17 -13.29
C HIS A 471 -3.74 1.02 -12.29
N PHE A 472 -4.33 1.32 -11.13
CA PHE A 472 -4.70 0.36 -10.09
C PHE A 472 -5.63 -0.74 -10.64
N HIS A 473 -6.67 -0.37 -11.38
CA HIS A 473 -7.60 -1.33 -11.99
C HIS A 473 -6.97 -2.18 -13.09
N GLN A 474 -6.11 -1.61 -13.92
CA GLN A 474 -5.36 -2.36 -14.93
C GLN A 474 -4.41 -3.38 -14.28
N ARG A 475 -3.74 -3.00 -13.18
CA ARG A 475 -2.87 -3.92 -12.42
C ARG A 475 -3.68 -5.05 -11.78
N LEU A 476 -4.76 -4.71 -11.07
CA LEU A 476 -5.68 -5.67 -10.46
C LEU A 476 -6.21 -6.68 -11.49
N ALA A 477 -6.74 -6.20 -12.61
CA ALA A 477 -7.25 -7.05 -13.67
C ALA A 477 -6.18 -8.00 -14.25
N THR A 478 -4.92 -7.54 -14.32
CA THR A 478 -3.78 -8.37 -14.76
C THR A 478 -3.52 -9.50 -13.77
N ASP A 479 -3.45 -9.22 -12.46
CA ASP A 479 -3.23 -10.24 -11.42
C ASP A 479 -4.38 -11.27 -11.39
N LEU A 480 -5.64 -10.81 -11.42
CA LEU A 480 -6.82 -11.68 -11.47
C LEU A 480 -6.82 -12.58 -12.72
N ARG A 481 -6.49 -12.03 -13.89
CA ARG A 481 -6.41 -12.79 -15.15
C ARG A 481 -5.32 -13.85 -15.11
N LEU A 482 -4.13 -13.53 -14.63
CA LEU A 482 -3.02 -14.48 -14.54
C LEU A 482 -3.34 -15.65 -13.60
N HIS A 483 -3.93 -15.39 -12.44
CA HIS A 483 -4.35 -16.45 -11.50
C HIS A 483 -5.49 -17.33 -12.07
N CYS A 484 -6.36 -16.78 -12.93
CA CYS A 484 -7.38 -17.57 -13.61
C CYS A 484 -6.82 -18.57 -14.66
N LEU A 485 -5.55 -18.40 -15.08
CA LEU A 485 -4.86 -19.21 -16.08
C LEU A 485 -3.89 -20.24 -15.49
N SER A 486 -3.42 -20.03 -14.25
CA SER A 486 -2.57 -20.96 -13.50
C SER A 486 -3.35 -22.13 -12.90
#